data_AF-A0A0Q8N4E5-F1
#
_entry.id   AF-A0A0Q8N4E5-F1
#
_cell.length_a   1.000
_cell.length_b   1.000
_cell.length_c   1.000
_cell.angle_alpha   90.00
_cell.angle_beta   90.00
_cell.angle_gamma   90.00
#
_symmetry.space_group_name_H-M   'P 1'
#
loop_
_entity.id
_entity.type
_entity.pdbx_description
1 polymer ?
#
loop_
_entity_poly.entity_id
_entity_poly.type
_entity_poly.pdbx_seq_one_letter_code
_entity_poly.pdbx_strand_id
1 'polypeptide(L)' 'MPETTVIQRIIAESLSMYPGSCACPYNTDRGGRRCGKRSAYNRGGGYAPICFPGDVSKEMIQSFREQASRE' A
#
# COMPACT_ATOMS: atom_id res chain seq x y z
N MET A 1 5.30 15.82 11.19
CA MET A 1 5.47 14.43 10.70
C MET A 1 6.22 14.48 9.37
N PRO A 2 7.37 13.80 9.21
CA PRO A 2 8.13 13.83 7.95
C PRO A 2 7.39 13.09 6.82
N GLU A 3 7.66 13.44 5.57
CA GLU A 3 6.99 12.87 4.39
C GLU A 3 7.18 11.35 4.29
N THR A 4 8.36 10.85 4.62
CA THR A 4 8.67 9.42 4.65
C THR A 4 7.70 8.65 5.56
N THR A 5 7.36 9.21 6.74
CA THR A 5 6.38 8.60 7.64
C THR A 5 4.97 8.64 7.06
N VAL A 6 4.59 9.72 6.38
CA VAL A 6 3.28 9.81 5.71
C VAL A 6 3.16 8.77 4.61
N ILE A 7 4.19 8.63 3.77
CA ILE A 7 4.27 7.61 2.71
C ILE A 7 4.12 6.20 3.29
N GLN A 8 4.85 5.89 4.37
CA GLN A 8 4.76 4.58 5.01
C GLN A 8 3.35 4.30 5.58
N ARG A 9 2.68 5.31 6.14
CA ARG A 9 1.31 5.17 6.64
C ARG A 9 0.31 4.93 5.51
N ILE A 10 0.41 5.68 4.41
CA ILE A 10 -0.46 5.48 3.22
C ILE A 10 -0.31 4.05 2.67
N ILE A 11 0.92 3.56 2.55
CA ILE A 11 1.18 2.18 2.11
C ILE A 11 0.59 1.17 3.10
N ALA A 12 0.80 1.36 4.41
CA ALA A 12 0.28 0.47 5.44
C ALA A 12 -1.26 0.41 5.44
N GLU A 13 -1.92 1.56 5.27
CA GLU A 13 -3.37 1.64 5.18
C GLU A 13 -3.89 0.91 3.94
N SER A 14 -3.27 1.14 2.78
CA SER A 14 -3.62 0.43 1.53
C SER A 14 -3.48 -1.10 1.67
N LEU A 15 -2.41 -1.55 2.35
CA LEU A 15 -2.20 -2.96 2.66
C LEU A 15 -3.26 -3.52 3.60
N SER A 16 -3.70 -2.74 4.60
CA SER A 16 -4.71 -3.17 5.58
C SER A 16 -6.10 -3.36 4.97
N MET A 17 -6.41 -2.62 3.90
CA MET A 17 -7.68 -2.75 3.17
C MET A 17 -7.71 -3.98 2.24
N TYR A 18 -6.57 -4.61 1.97
CA TYR A 18 -6.51 -5.78 1.11
C TYR A 18 -6.75 -7.07 1.91
N PRO A 19 -7.78 -7.88 1.59
CA PRO A 19 -8.18 -9.03 2.41
C PRO A 19 -7.25 -10.25 2.30
N GLY A 20 -6.28 -10.24 1.36
CA GLY A 20 -5.40 -11.37 1.07
C GLY A 20 -3.96 -11.19 1.57
N SER A 21 -3.19 -12.28 1.56
CA SER A 21 -1.76 -12.22 1.91
C SER A 21 -0.87 -11.62 0.81
N CYS A 22 -1.35 -11.58 -0.44
CA CYS A 22 -0.58 -11.17 -1.61
C CYS A 22 -1.01 -9.81 -2.18
N ALA A 23 -1.03 -8.76 -1.35
CA ALA A 23 -1.25 -7.40 -1.82
C ALA A 23 -0.11 -6.94 -2.75
N CYS A 24 1.13 -6.97 -2.26
CA CYS A 24 2.31 -6.46 -2.95
C CYS A 24 3.28 -7.57 -3.39
N PRO A 25 4.19 -7.29 -4.35
CA PRO A 25 5.10 -8.29 -4.89
C PRO A 25 6.07 -8.87 -3.85
N TYR A 26 6.45 -8.06 -2.87
CA TYR A 26 7.38 -8.43 -1.79
C TYR A 26 6.71 -9.19 -0.64
N ASN A 27 5.38 -9.24 -0.59
CA ASN A 27 4.67 -10.05 0.40
C ASN A 27 4.91 -11.54 0.18
N THR A 28 4.61 -12.29 1.22
CA THR A 28 4.73 -13.74 1.25
C THR A 28 3.34 -14.33 1.50
N ASP A 29 3.00 -15.40 0.77
CA ASP A 29 1.77 -16.14 1.03
C ASP A 29 1.87 -16.98 2.32
N ARG A 30 0.74 -17.55 2.76
CA ARG A 30 0.69 -18.40 3.97
C ARG A 30 1.64 -19.60 3.93
N GLY A 31 2.10 -20.00 2.74
CA GLY A 31 3.06 -21.09 2.54
C GLY A 31 4.52 -20.63 2.48
N GLY A 32 4.83 -19.36 2.80
CA GLY A 32 6.20 -18.87 2.79
C GLY A 32 6.73 -18.49 1.40
N ARG A 33 5.91 -18.51 0.34
CA ARG A 33 6.36 -18.17 -1.02
C ARG A 33 6.12 -16.70 -1.32
N ARG A 34 7.10 -16.05 -1.94
CA ARG A 34 6.96 -14.67 -2.44
C ARG A 34 5.78 -14.58 -3.42
N CYS A 35 5.00 -13.52 -3.31
CA CYS A 35 3.86 -13.27 -4.18
C CYS A 35 4.32 -12.89 -5.60
N GLY A 36 5.29 -11.98 -5.71
CA GLY A 36 5.87 -11.56 -6.99
C GLY A 36 4.80 -11.12 -7.99
N LYS A 37 4.78 -11.74 -9.17
CA LYS A 37 3.78 -11.48 -10.24
C LYS A 37 2.35 -11.90 -9.87
N ARG A 38 2.16 -12.71 -8.82
CA ARG A 38 0.83 -13.14 -8.34
C ARG A 38 0.14 -12.11 -7.43
N SER A 39 0.87 -11.07 -7.02
CA SER A 39 0.35 -10.00 -6.15
C SER A 39 -0.77 -9.22 -6.82
N ALA A 40 -1.70 -8.67 -6.03
CA ALA A 40 -2.78 -7.83 -6.55
C ALA A 40 -2.24 -6.64 -7.34
N TYR A 41 -1.16 -6.02 -6.86
CA TYR A 41 -0.43 -4.97 -7.55
C TYR A 41 -0.07 -5.32 -9.01
N ASN A 42 0.41 -6.54 -9.26
CA ASN A 42 0.84 -6.98 -10.59
C ASN A 42 -0.25 -7.67 -11.42
N ARG A 43 -1.16 -8.40 -10.76
CA ARG A 43 -2.09 -9.31 -11.44
C ARG A 43 -3.17 -8.55 -12.20
N GLY A 44 -3.57 -7.37 -11.70
CA GLY A 44 -4.68 -6.59 -12.23
C GLY A 44 -6.02 -7.34 -12.07
N GLY A 45 -7.13 -6.60 -11.90
CA GLY A 45 -8.47 -7.22 -11.79
C GLY A 45 -9.28 -6.87 -10.55
N GLY A 46 -9.06 -5.69 -9.96
CA GLY A 46 -10.00 -5.08 -9.00
C GLY A 46 -9.32 -4.35 -7.86
N TYR A 47 -8.36 -5.00 -7.20
CA TYR A 47 -7.55 -4.37 -6.15
C TYR A 47 -6.24 -3.83 -6.74
N ALA A 48 -5.98 -2.55 -6.52
CA ALA A 48 -4.74 -1.87 -6.87
C ALA A 48 -4.09 -1.28 -5.60
N PRO A 49 -3.50 -2.12 -4.74
CA PRO A 49 -2.86 -1.63 -3.52
C PRO A 49 -1.64 -0.76 -3.85
N ILE A 50 -1.37 0.23 -3.01
CA ILE A 50 -0.17 1.06 -3.06
C ILE A 50 0.94 0.29 -2.36
N CYS A 51 2.04 0.02 -3.07
CA CYS A 51 3.07 -0.90 -2.59
C CYS A 51 4.42 -0.24 -2.37
N PHE A 52 4.73 0.81 -3.14
CA PHE A 52 6.03 1.46 -3.15
C PHE A 52 5.92 2.97 -2.88
N PRO A 53 6.98 3.60 -2.34
CA PRO A 53 7.01 5.05 -2.18
C PRO A 53 6.75 5.82 -3.48
N GLY A 54 7.21 5.29 -4.61
CA GLY A 54 7.00 5.90 -5.92
C GLY A 54 5.54 5.86 -6.41
N ASP A 55 4.71 5.01 -5.81
CA ASP A 55 3.27 4.96 -6.10
C ASP A 55 2.52 6.08 -5.36
N VAL A 56 3.16 6.71 -4.37
CA VAL A 56 2.54 7.75 -3.54
C VAL A 56 2.69 9.12 -4.20
N SER A 57 1.59 9.66 -4.69
CA SER A 57 1.50 11.02 -5.23
C SER A 57 1.45 12.09 -4.14
N LYS A 58 1.74 13.33 -4.52
CA LYS A 58 1.70 14.49 -3.61
C LYS A 58 0.28 14.75 -3.10
N GLU A 59 -0.72 14.50 -3.93
CA GLU A 59 -2.13 14.67 -3.58
C GLU A 59 -2.54 13.70 -2.47
N MET A 60 -2.05 12.46 -2.48
CA MET A 60 -2.28 11.50 -1.41
C MET A 60 -1.61 11.92 -0.10
N ILE A 61 -0.39 12.46 -0.17
CA ILE A 61 0.32 12.99 1.01
C ILE A 61 -0.45 14.17 1.61
N GLN A 62 -0.93 15.09 0.78
CA GLN A 62 -1.72 16.23 1.23
C GLN A 62 -3.04 15.76 1.87
N SER A 63 -3.79 14.90 1.18
CA SER A 63 -5.06 14.35 1.68
C SER A 63 -4.88 13.61 3.00
N PHE A 64 -3.80 12.88 3.18
CA PHE A 64 -3.49 12.20 4.44
C PHE A 64 -3.24 13.20 5.58
N ARG A 65 -2.48 14.27 5.32
CA ARG A 65 -2.22 15.31 6.34
C ARG A 65 -3.49 16.06 6.73
N GLU A 66 -4.38 16.32 5.79
CA GLU A 66 -5.66 16.96 6.06
C GLU A 66 -6.56 16.04 6.91
N GLN A 67 -6.64 14.75 6.60
CA GLN A 67 -7.37 13.77 7.41
C GLN A 67 -6.81 13.68 8.84
N ALA A 68 -5.49 13.53 8.98
CA ALA A 68 -4.83 13.43 10.29
C ALA A 68 -4.94 14.71 11.15
N SER A 69 -5.32 15.85 10.57
CA SER A 69 -5.61 17.09 11.32
C SER A 69 -7.05 17.20 11.82
N ARG A 70 -7.94 16.33 11.35
CA ARG A 70 -9.36 16.28 11.73
C ARG A 70 -9.66 15.26 12.82
N GLU A 71 -8.70 14.39 13.12
CA GLU A 71 -8.70 13.42 14.23
C GLU A 71 -8.00 14.00 15.47
#